data_AF-A0A8H4CNI9-F1
#
_entry.id   AF-A0A8H4CNI9-F1
#
_cell.length_a   1.000
_cell.length_b   1.000
_cell.length_c   1.000
_cell.angle_alpha   90.00
_cell.angle_beta   90.00
_cell.angle_gamma   90.00
#
_symmetry.space_group_name_H-M   'P 1'
#
loop_
_entity.id
_entity.type
_entity.pdbx_description
1 polymer ?
#
loop_
_entity_poly.entity_id
_entity_poly.type
_entity_poly.pdbx_seq_one_letter_code
_entity_poly.pdbx_strand_id
1 'polypeptide(L)'
;MYLRAVHAEQSIPALRKLIRDFPLGILTTAISSPTYPLIQSSHIPWVLDVEDDASETELGVLRGHLARANPQSKAIIESLSAEGRTETGNVLDQEVMVLFTAPTHHYVTPKFYTETKPTTAKVVPTWNYAAVQAYGSAKIFYESKTEETQNFLGKQIDDLSRMSETSIMGYTGKGDRPGPWKVSDAPERYIELSKMAIIGIEIKIDRLGGKFKMSQELGEGDREGVIKGFKALGTDLGDGIADLVKERGELKAKAKQ
;
A
#
# COMPACT_ATOMS: atom_id res chain seq x y z
N MET A 1 5.05 -5.63 11.62
CA MET A 1 5.52 -6.85 10.91
C MET A 1 6.87 -7.33 11.45
N TYR A 2 7.13 -8.64 11.53
CA TYR A 2 8.48 -9.16 11.82
C TYR A 2 9.40 -9.01 10.59
N LEU A 3 10.47 -8.24 10.77
CA LEU A 3 11.43 -7.87 9.74
C LEU A 3 12.81 -8.48 10.05
N ARG A 4 13.05 -9.70 9.57
CA ARG A 4 14.42 -10.25 9.55
C ARG A 4 15.27 -9.36 8.65
N ALA A 5 16.45 -8.94 9.11
CA ALA A 5 17.30 -7.95 8.43
C ALA A 5 17.51 -8.22 6.92
N VAL A 6 17.72 -9.49 6.55
CA VAL A 6 17.93 -9.89 5.15
C VAL A 6 16.69 -9.66 4.24
N HIS A 7 15.49 -9.55 4.82
CA HIS A 7 14.22 -9.31 4.12
C HIS A 7 13.66 -7.90 4.31
N ALA A 8 14.25 -7.13 5.21
CA ALA A 8 13.80 -5.78 5.51
C ALA A 8 14.23 -4.84 4.38
N GLU A 9 13.30 -4.04 3.87
CA GLU A 9 13.62 -2.92 2.98
C GLU A 9 13.59 -1.64 3.81
N GLN A 10 14.67 -0.88 3.72
CA GLN A 10 14.91 0.35 4.49
C GLN A 10 14.96 1.60 3.59
N SER A 11 15.10 1.42 2.26
CA SER A 11 15.05 2.53 1.31
C SER A 11 13.64 3.09 1.25
N ILE A 12 13.46 4.29 1.81
CA ILE A 12 12.18 4.98 1.81
C ILE A 12 11.66 5.23 0.37
N PRO A 13 12.50 5.63 -0.61
CA PRO A 13 12.08 5.69 -2.00
C PRO A 13 11.54 4.37 -2.54
N ALA A 14 12.16 3.23 -2.22
CA ALA A 14 11.67 1.91 -2.65
C ALA A 14 10.31 1.55 -2.02
N LEU A 15 10.11 1.90 -0.74
CA LEU A 15 8.83 1.68 -0.06
C LEU A 15 7.71 2.56 -0.64
N ARG A 16 8.00 3.84 -0.86
CA ARG A 16 7.09 4.79 -1.51
C ARG A 16 6.74 4.33 -2.93
N LYS A 17 7.72 3.82 -3.67
CA LYS A 17 7.48 3.26 -5.00
C LYS A 17 6.50 2.09 -4.95
N LEU A 18 6.68 1.15 -4.02
CA LEU A 18 5.74 0.03 -3.86
C LEU A 18 4.32 0.51 -3.55
N ILE A 19 4.17 1.51 -2.67
CA ILE A 19 2.86 2.11 -2.35
C ILE A 19 2.21 2.69 -3.62
N ARG A 20 2.97 3.40 -4.46
CA ARG A 20 2.44 4.00 -5.70
C ARG A 20 2.14 3.00 -6.80
N ASP A 21 2.97 1.97 -6.93
CA ASP A 21 2.75 0.90 -7.91
C ASP A 21 1.51 0.07 -7.53
N PHE A 22 1.21 -0.06 -6.23
CA PHE A 22 0.10 -0.86 -5.70
C PHE A 22 -0.75 -0.05 -4.69
N PRO A 23 -1.48 0.99 -5.14
CA PRO A 23 -2.10 1.98 -4.25
C PRO A 23 -3.36 1.48 -3.54
N LEU A 24 -3.87 0.30 -3.88
CA LEU A 24 -5.00 -0.32 -3.16
C LEU A 24 -4.49 -0.94 -1.85
N GLY A 25 -4.57 -0.17 -0.77
CA GLY A 25 -4.13 -0.56 0.56
C GLY A 25 -5.28 -1.04 1.45
N ILE A 26 -4.95 -1.81 2.49
CA ILE A 26 -5.91 -2.24 3.51
C ILE A 26 -5.75 -1.35 4.73
N LEU A 27 -6.71 -0.46 4.99
CA LEU A 27 -6.78 0.35 6.19
C LEU A 27 -7.29 -0.47 7.36
N THR A 28 -6.49 -0.59 8.41
CA THR A 28 -6.86 -1.22 9.67
C THR A 28 -6.94 -0.19 10.79
N THR A 29 -8.06 -0.21 11.51
CA THR A 29 -8.29 0.59 12.71
C THR A 29 -8.66 -0.31 13.89
N ALA A 30 -8.22 0.06 15.09
CA ALA A 30 -8.65 -0.56 16.35
C ALA A 30 -9.38 0.48 17.21
N ILE A 31 -10.69 0.59 17.02
CA ILE A 31 -11.52 1.64 17.65
C ILE A 31 -12.57 0.96 18.53
N SER A 32 -12.57 1.29 19.83
CA SER A 32 -13.59 0.80 20.74
C SER A 32 -14.94 1.41 20.38
N SER A 33 -15.96 0.57 20.20
CA SER A 33 -17.34 0.98 19.93
C SER A 33 -18.29 0.01 20.63
N PRO A 34 -19.39 0.48 21.22
CA PRO A 34 -20.46 -0.39 21.71
C PRO A 34 -21.23 -1.07 20.57
N THR A 35 -21.13 -0.54 19.35
CA THR A 35 -21.95 -0.96 18.19
C THR A 35 -21.15 -1.77 17.16
N TYR A 36 -19.87 -1.43 16.96
CA TYR A 36 -19.03 -1.99 15.89
C TYR A 36 -17.86 -2.81 16.42
N PRO A 37 -17.33 -3.77 15.64
CA PRO A 37 -16.15 -4.53 16.04
C PRO A 37 -14.94 -3.64 16.33
N LEU A 38 -14.15 -4.02 17.34
CA LEU A 38 -12.93 -3.31 17.73
C LEU A 38 -11.96 -3.15 16.56
N ILE A 39 -11.61 -4.26 15.90
CA ILE A 39 -10.69 -4.28 14.76
C ILE A 39 -11.52 -4.36 13.48
N GLN A 40 -11.33 -3.39 12.60
CA GLN A 40 -11.99 -3.33 11.29
C GLN A 40 -10.97 -3.08 10.20
N SER A 41 -11.26 -3.53 8.98
CA SER A 41 -10.40 -3.30 7.83
C SER A 41 -11.19 -3.08 6.55
N SER A 42 -10.72 -2.14 5.73
CA SER A 42 -11.30 -1.83 4.42
C SER A 42 -10.21 -1.68 3.36
N HIS A 43 -10.48 -2.17 2.16
CA HIS A 43 -9.63 -1.90 0.99
C HIS A 43 -9.96 -0.50 0.47
N ILE A 44 -8.94 0.36 0.36
CA ILE A 44 -9.06 1.76 -0.04
C ILE A 44 -7.92 2.08 -1.00
N PRO A 45 -8.20 2.75 -2.13
CA PRO A 45 -7.14 3.31 -2.96
C PRO A 45 -6.57 4.59 -2.33
N TRP A 46 -5.25 4.68 -2.28
CA TRP A 46 -4.53 5.78 -1.63
C TRP A 46 -3.76 6.63 -2.64
N VAL A 47 -3.78 7.94 -2.41
CA VAL A 47 -2.80 8.86 -3.00
C VAL A 47 -1.71 9.10 -1.97
N LEU A 48 -0.44 8.96 -2.38
CA LEU A 48 0.73 9.26 -1.54
C LEU A 48 1.32 10.61 -1.97
N ASP A 49 1.20 11.60 -1.09
CA ASP A 49 1.84 12.90 -1.25
C ASP A 49 3.24 12.88 -0.61
N VAL A 50 4.20 13.43 -1.34
CA VAL A 50 5.57 13.71 -0.89
C VAL A 50 5.99 15.04 -1.49
N GLU A 51 6.84 15.79 -0.78
CA GLU A 51 7.42 17.03 -1.26
C GLU A 51 8.64 16.77 -2.16
N ASP A 52 9.44 15.76 -1.81
CA ASP A 52 10.63 15.37 -2.57
C ASP A 52 10.69 13.85 -2.77
N ASP A 53 10.49 13.42 -4.02
CA ASP A 53 10.57 12.03 -4.44
C ASP A 53 11.96 11.41 -4.26
N ALA A 54 13.02 12.22 -4.28
CA ALA A 54 14.39 11.77 -4.05
C ALA A 54 14.76 11.71 -2.56
N SER A 55 13.88 12.20 -1.66
CA SER A 55 14.16 12.18 -0.22
C SER A 55 14.25 10.76 0.32
N GLU A 56 15.36 10.48 0.99
CA GLU A 56 15.64 9.21 1.65
C GLU A 56 14.99 9.08 3.04
N THR A 57 14.40 10.17 3.56
CA THR A 57 13.91 10.22 4.95
C THR A 57 12.46 10.68 5.09
N GLU A 58 11.96 11.48 4.15
CA GLU A 58 10.57 11.90 4.17
C GLU A 58 9.69 10.66 4.00
N LEU A 59 8.63 10.48 4.78
CA LEU A 59 7.76 9.29 4.68
C LEU A 59 6.60 9.55 3.72
N GLY A 60 5.94 10.70 3.88
CA GLY A 60 4.82 11.16 3.08
C GLY A 60 3.49 11.16 3.83
N VAL A 61 2.43 11.55 3.13
CA VAL A 61 1.06 11.62 3.63
C VAL A 61 0.14 10.80 2.71
N LEU A 62 -0.67 9.92 3.28
CA LEU A 62 -1.66 9.15 2.53
C LEU A 62 -3.01 9.88 2.58
N ARG A 63 -3.65 10.04 1.41
CA ARG A 63 -5.02 10.54 1.31
C ARG A 63 -5.94 9.52 0.67
N GLY A 64 -7.03 9.23 1.36
CA GLY A 64 -8.06 8.27 0.96
C GLY A 64 -9.45 8.77 1.33
N HIS A 65 -10.45 7.97 0.97
CA HIS A 65 -11.82 8.17 1.44
C HIS A 65 -12.52 6.84 1.69
N LEU A 66 -13.57 6.88 2.51
CA LEU A 66 -14.46 5.73 2.75
C LEU A 66 -15.92 6.15 2.61
N ALA A 67 -16.75 5.23 2.15
CA ALA A 67 -18.20 5.42 2.19
C ALA A 67 -18.68 5.58 3.63
N ARG A 68 -19.52 6.60 3.91
CA ARG A 68 -20.14 6.81 5.22
C ARG A 68 -20.97 5.62 5.69
N ALA A 69 -21.51 4.86 4.75
CA ALA A 69 -22.27 3.65 5.04
C ALA A 69 -21.39 2.51 5.61
N ASN A 70 -20.07 2.57 5.41
CA ASN A 70 -19.13 1.57 5.90
C ASN A 70 -19.14 1.54 7.46
N PRO A 71 -19.33 0.37 8.09
CA PRO A 71 -19.24 0.22 9.55
C PRO A 71 -17.96 0.81 10.16
N GLN A 72 -16.83 0.72 9.47
CA GLN A 72 -15.56 1.30 9.91
C GLN A 72 -15.65 2.83 9.97
N SER A 73 -16.26 3.47 8.96
CA SER A 73 -16.51 4.92 8.98
C SER A 73 -17.44 5.33 10.11
N LYS A 74 -18.46 4.54 10.40
CA LYS A 74 -19.40 4.81 11.50
C LYS A 74 -18.71 4.72 12.86
N ALA A 75 -17.88 3.70 13.08
CA ALA A 75 -17.07 3.56 14.29
C ALA A 75 -16.07 4.71 14.45
N ILE A 76 -15.42 5.14 13.35
CA ILE A 76 -14.54 6.32 13.33
C ILE A 76 -15.31 7.57 13.79
N ILE A 77 -16.46 7.88 13.16
CA ILE A 77 -17.24 9.08 13.49
C ILE A 77 -17.77 9.03 14.92
N GLU A 78 -18.26 7.87 15.37
CA GLU A 78 -18.73 7.66 16.74
C GLU A 78 -17.60 7.96 17.75
N SER A 79 -16.39 7.46 17.49
CA SER A 79 -15.24 7.72 18.36
C SER A 79 -14.82 9.19 18.39
N LEU A 80 -14.89 9.89 17.26
CA LEU A 80 -14.55 11.31 17.17
C LEU A 80 -15.59 12.22 17.84
N SER A 81 -16.84 11.75 17.94
CA SER A 81 -17.97 12.51 18.50
C SER A 81 -18.24 12.17 19.98
N ALA A 82 -17.46 11.29 20.59
CA ALA A 82 -17.66 10.84 21.97
C ALA A 82 -17.31 11.94 22.99
N GLU A 83 -18.11 12.03 24.05
CA GLU A 83 -17.85 12.94 25.17
C GLU A 83 -16.56 12.56 25.91
N GLY A 84 -15.78 13.55 26.37
CA GLY A 84 -14.55 13.32 27.15
C GLY A 84 -13.30 13.00 26.32
N ARG A 85 -13.37 13.22 25.00
CA ARG A 85 -12.24 13.04 24.10
C ARG A 85 -11.14 14.09 24.31
N THR A 86 -9.91 13.71 23.97
CA THR A 86 -8.78 14.65 23.93
C THR A 86 -9.06 15.81 22.95
N GLU A 87 -8.55 17.02 23.22
CA GLU A 87 -8.74 18.22 22.37
C GLU A 87 -7.96 18.15 21.03
N THR A 88 -7.86 16.97 20.42
CA THR A 88 -7.12 16.71 19.17
C THR A 88 -7.92 16.98 17.90
N GLY A 89 -9.13 17.55 18.04
CA GLY A 89 -10.02 17.85 16.91
C GLY A 89 -10.39 16.57 16.15
N ASN A 90 -10.28 16.59 14.82
CA ASN A 90 -10.69 15.46 13.97
C ASN A 90 -9.61 14.38 13.76
N VAL A 91 -8.60 14.28 14.64
CA VAL A 91 -7.48 13.33 14.52
C VAL A 91 -7.68 12.16 15.47
N LEU A 92 -7.75 10.91 15.00
CA LEU A 92 -7.93 9.72 15.85
C LEU A 92 -6.89 9.61 16.98
N ASP A 93 -7.31 9.13 18.15
CA ASP A 93 -6.44 9.00 19.32
C ASP A 93 -5.41 7.85 19.19
N GLN A 94 -5.73 6.84 18.38
CA GLN A 94 -4.87 5.68 18.15
C GLN A 94 -4.25 5.74 16.75
N GLU A 95 -3.02 5.23 16.61
CA GLU A 95 -2.42 5.06 15.28
C GLU A 95 -3.25 4.10 14.42
N VAL A 96 -3.23 4.32 13.12
CA VAL A 96 -3.80 3.41 12.12
C VAL A 96 -2.70 2.72 11.33
N MET A 97 -3.02 1.60 10.69
CA MET A 97 -2.11 0.90 9.79
C MET A 97 -2.73 0.77 8.41
N VAL A 98 -1.96 1.03 7.35
CA VAL A 98 -2.31 0.66 5.98
C VAL A 98 -1.32 -0.39 5.48
N LEU A 99 -1.83 -1.54 5.04
CA LEU A 99 -1.03 -2.60 4.41
C LEU A 99 -1.13 -2.52 2.89
N PHE A 100 0.00 -2.36 2.22
CA PHE A 100 0.16 -2.48 0.77
C PHE A 100 0.91 -3.77 0.46
N THR A 101 0.39 -4.57 -0.49
CA THR A 101 1.00 -5.85 -0.86
C THR A 101 1.15 -5.91 -2.38
N ALA A 102 2.35 -6.25 -2.86
CA ALA A 102 2.56 -6.47 -4.28
C ALA A 102 1.80 -7.73 -4.72
N PRO A 103 1.10 -7.71 -5.87
CA PRO A 103 0.39 -8.89 -6.40
C PRO A 103 1.36 -9.99 -6.84
N THR A 104 2.61 -9.63 -7.14
CA THR A 104 3.68 -10.56 -7.53
C THR A 104 4.21 -11.29 -6.29
N HIS A 105 3.49 -12.33 -5.86
CA HIS A 105 3.88 -13.23 -4.79
C HIS A 105 3.68 -14.70 -5.20
N HIS A 106 4.49 -15.62 -4.68
CA HIS A 106 4.35 -17.04 -5.03
C HIS A 106 4.96 -17.99 -3.98
N TYR A 107 4.39 -19.19 -3.90
CA TYR A 107 4.98 -20.31 -3.19
C TYR A 107 6.30 -20.76 -3.83
N VAL A 108 7.35 -20.92 -3.03
CA VAL A 108 8.66 -21.42 -3.44
C VAL A 108 8.81 -22.85 -2.97
N THR A 109 8.89 -23.78 -3.92
CA THR A 109 9.09 -25.19 -3.65
C THR A 109 10.56 -25.50 -3.36
N PRO A 110 10.88 -26.37 -2.38
CA PRO A 110 12.26 -26.81 -2.16
C PRO A 110 12.87 -27.57 -3.33
N LYS A 111 12.04 -28.01 -4.30
CA LYS A 111 12.55 -28.61 -5.55
C LYS A 111 13.42 -27.65 -6.36
N PHE A 112 13.29 -26.34 -6.16
CA PHE A 112 14.11 -25.34 -6.82
C PHE A 112 15.48 -25.15 -6.18
N TYR A 113 15.73 -25.68 -4.97
CA TYR A 113 17.03 -25.55 -4.30
C TYR A 113 17.98 -26.62 -4.83
N THR A 114 18.79 -26.25 -5.82
CA THR A 114 19.65 -27.17 -6.57
C THR A 114 20.98 -27.49 -5.89
N GLU A 115 21.38 -26.75 -4.86
CA GLU A 115 22.60 -27.00 -4.08
C GLU A 115 22.28 -27.64 -2.73
N THR A 116 21.48 -26.97 -1.89
CA THR A 116 21.31 -27.43 -0.50
C THR A 116 20.52 -28.73 -0.40
N LYS A 117 19.50 -28.92 -1.26
CA LYS A 117 18.64 -30.11 -1.25
C LYS A 117 19.41 -31.40 -1.54
N PRO A 118 20.18 -31.54 -2.66
CA PRO A 118 20.92 -32.77 -2.91
C PRO A 118 22.04 -33.02 -1.90
N THR A 119 22.62 -31.97 -1.30
CA THR A 119 23.73 -32.13 -0.36
C THR A 119 23.30 -32.46 1.07
N THR A 120 22.28 -31.80 1.61
CA THR A 120 21.89 -31.95 3.03
C THR A 120 20.43 -32.32 3.24
N ALA A 121 19.57 -32.11 2.25
CA ALA A 121 18.11 -32.19 2.35
C ALA A 121 17.46 -31.31 3.44
N LYS A 122 18.21 -30.44 4.13
CA LYS A 122 17.70 -29.54 5.19
C LYS A 122 17.05 -28.30 4.59
N VAL A 123 15.93 -28.49 3.92
CA VAL A 123 15.21 -27.44 3.18
C VAL A 123 13.73 -27.45 3.52
N VAL A 124 13.11 -26.27 3.52
CA VAL A 124 11.67 -26.10 3.80
C VAL A 124 11.01 -25.22 2.75
N PRO A 125 9.73 -25.44 2.44
CA PRO A 125 9.00 -24.60 1.51
C PRO A 125 8.74 -23.21 2.11
N THR A 126 8.50 -22.22 1.24
CA THR A 126 8.19 -20.87 1.71
C THR A 126 7.38 -20.06 0.71
N TRP A 127 7.15 -18.78 1.00
CA TRP A 127 6.56 -17.81 0.08
C TRP A 127 7.51 -16.64 -0.15
N ASN A 128 7.60 -16.23 -1.41
CA ASN A 128 8.18 -14.97 -1.82
C ASN A 128 7.06 -13.93 -2.02
N TYR A 129 7.26 -12.74 -1.47
CA TYR A 129 6.30 -11.63 -1.51
C TYR A 129 6.97 -10.30 -1.15
N ALA A 130 6.32 -9.20 -1.53
CA ALA A 130 6.71 -7.85 -1.12
C ALA A 130 5.52 -7.11 -0.49
N ALA A 131 5.75 -6.37 0.59
CA ALA A 131 4.72 -5.62 1.29
C ALA A 131 5.28 -4.42 2.06
N VAL A 132 4.44 -3.41 2.25
CA VAL A 132 4.71 -2.22 3.07
C VAL A 132 3.57 -2.02 4.06
N GLN A 133 3.92 -1.88 5.34
CA GLN A 133 3.00 -1.39 6.37
C GLN A 133 3.30 0.07 6.66
N ALA A 134 2.34 0.95 6.42
CA ALA A 134 2.40 2.35 6.80
C ALA A 134 1.61 2.56 8.09
N TYR A 135 2.24 3.14 9.09
CA TYR A 135 1.63 3.48 10.38
C TYR A 135 1.61 5.00 10.52
N GLY A 136 0.55 5.52 11.11
CA GLY A 136 0.46 6.97 11.29
C GLY A 136 -0.78 7.46 11.99
N SER A 137 -0.80 8.78 12.18
CA SER A 137 -1.90 9.51 12.79
C SER A 137 -2.93 9.90 11.73
N ALA A 138 -4.21 9.58 11.95
CA ALA A 138 -5.26 9.77 10.96
C ALA A 138 -6.18 10.96 11.29
N LYS A 139 -6.20 11.97 10.42
CA LYS A 139 -7.17 13.07 10.44
C LYS A 139 -8.36 12.75 9.54
N ILE A 140 -9.57 12.94 10.05
CA ILE A 140 -10.81 12.53 9.39
C ILE A 140 -11.63 13.76 8.98
N PHE A 141 -12.05 13.80 7.71
CA PHE A 141 -12.86 14.87 7.15
C PHE A 141 -14.29 14.34 6.95
N TYR A 142 -15.11 14.44 8.00
CA TYR A 142 -16.45 13.84 8.02
C TYR A 142 -17.59 14.85 8.17
N GLU A 143 -17.33 16.13 8.37
CA GLU A 143 -18.36 17.16 8.39
C GLU A 143 -18.60 17.67 6.96
N SER A 144 -19.60 17.11 6.28
CA SER A 144 -19.78 17.31 4.83
C SER A 144 -20.02 18.76 4.40
N LYS A 145 -20.35 19.67 5.32
CA LYS A 145 -20.63 21.08 4.99
C LYS A 145 -19.45 22.01 5.27
N THR A 146 -18.36 21.53 5.85
CA THR A 146 -17.21 22.39 6.12
C THR A 146 -16.38 22.58 4.85
N GLU A 147 -15.89 23.80 4.66
CA GLU A 147 -15.01 24.14 3.53
C GLU A 147 -13.77 23.26 3.51
N GLU A 148 -13.19 22.99 4.69
CA GLU A 148 -12.05 22.09 4.84
C GLU A 148 -12.34 20.68 4.28
N THR A 149 -13.48 20.08 4.63
CA THR A 149 -13.86 18.74 4.12
C THR A 149 -14.10 18.77 2.62
N GLN A 150 -14.75 19.81 2.09
CA GLN A 150 -15.02 19.94 0.66
C GLN A 150 -13.74 20.10 -0.16
N ASN A 151 -12.81 20.92 0.32
CA ASN A 151 -11.50 21.13 -0.30
C ASN A 151 -10.66 19.86 -0.27
N PHE A 152 -10.60 19.18 0.88
CA PHE A 152 -9.89 17.91 1.02
C PHE A 152 -10.44 16.86 0.06
N LEU A 153 -11.75 16.61 0.08
CA LEU A 153 -12.40 15.60 -0.77
C LEU A 153 -12.28 15.95 -2.25
N GLY A 154 -12.41 17.23 -2.63
CA GLY A 154 -12.21 17.69 -4.00
C GLY A 154 -10.82 17.31 -4.51
N LYS A 155 -9.77 17.77 -3.81
CA LYS A 155 -8.38 17.46 -4.17
C LYS A 155 -8.11 15.95 -4.17
N GLN A 156 -8.60 15.22 -3.16
CA GLN A 156 -8.34 13.79 -3.02
C GLN A 156 -8.95 12.98 -4.16
N ILE A 157 -10.21 13.25 -4.54
CA ILE A 157 -10.89 12.53 -5.61
C ILE A 157 -10.28 12.89 -6.98
N ASP A 158 -9.98 14.16 -7.23
CA ASP A 158 -9.36 14.61 -8.48
C ASP A 158 -7.97 13.98 -8.69
N ASP A 159 -7.15 13.93 -7.64
CA ASP A 159 -5.81 13.35 -7.69
C ASP A 159 -5.87 11.83 -7.85
N LEU A 160 -6.76 11.16 -7.12
CA LEU A 160 -6.96 9.72 -7.21
C LEU A 160 -7.46 9.31 -8.61
N SER A 161 -8.44 10.03 -9.15
CA SER A 161 -8.97 9.80 -10.48
C SER A 161 -7.89 9.97 -11.52
N ARG A 162 -7.17 11.11 -11.50
CA ARG A 162 -6.06 11.36 -12.43
C ARG A 162 -4.98 10.28 -12.35
N MET A 163 -4.53 9.92 -11.14
CA MET A 163 -3.53 8.87 -10.95
C MET A 163 -4.00 7.53 -11.53
N SER A 164 -5.26 7.16 -11.29
CA SER A 164 -5.82 5.89 -11.77
C SER A 164 -5.94 5.87 -13.29
N GLU A 165 -6.49 6.94 -13.87
CA GLU A 165 -6.64 7.10 -15.32
C GLU A 165 -5.28 7.10 -16.04
N THR A 166 -4.27 7.80 -15.50
CA THR A 166 -2.98 7.92 -16.19
C THR A 166 -2.02 6.79 -15.87
N SER A 167 -1.78 6.50 -14.60
CA SER A 167 -0.69 5.60 -14.18
C SER A 167 -1.10 4.14 -14.20
N ILE A 168 -2.39 3.84 -14.02
CA ILE A 168 -2.93 2.48 -14.03
C ILE A 168 -3.53 2.15 -15.39
N MET A 169 -4.47 2.97 -15.88
CA MET A 169 -5.15 2.72 -17.17
C MET A 169 -4.33 3.16 -18.38
N GLY A 170 -3.37 4.06 -18.21
CA GLY A 170 -2.56 4.58 -19.31
C GLY A 170 -3.26 5.63 -20.17
N TYR A 171 -4.44 6.11 -19.78
CA TYR A 171 -5.26 7.07 -20.51
C TYR A 171 -4.66 8.47 -20.38
N THR A 172 -3.80 8.80 -21.34
CA THR A 172 -2.96 10.01 -21.31
C THR A 172 -3.29 11.00 -22.42
N GLY A 173 -4.15 10.63 -23.38
CA GLY A 173 -4.44 11.43 -24.57
C GLY A 173 -3.25 11.57 -25.54
N LYS A 174 -2.18 10.78 -25.37
CA LYS A 174 -0.98 10.81 -26.22
C LYS A 174 -0.96 9.62 -27.17
N GLY A 175 -0.68 9.88 -28.44
CA GLY A 175 -0.74 8.86 -29.50
C GLY A 175 -2.18 8.34 -29.67
N ASP A 176 -2.33 7.03 -29.75
CA ASP A 176 -3.65 6.38 -29.90
C ASP A 176 -4.36 6.14 -28.55
N ARG A 177 -3.79 6.61 -27.43
CA ARG A 177 -4.40 6.41 -26.10
C ARG A 177 -5.50 7.44 -25.85
N PRO A 178 -6.66 7.03 -25.30
CA PRO A 178 -7.71 7.97 -24.93
C PRO A 178 -7.26 8.94 -23.83
N GLY A 179 -7.92 10.09 -23.74
CA GLY A 179 -7.70 11.06 -22.66
C GLY A 179 -8.20 10.53 -21.31
N PRO A 180 -7.63 11.00 -20.19
CA PRO A 180 -8.10 10.63 -18.86
C PRO A 180 -9.50 11.20 -18.61
N TRP A 181 -10.37 10.40 -18.00
CA TRP A 181 -11.62 10.92 -17.44
C TRP A 181 -11.32 11.90 -16.30
N LYS A 182 -12.08 13.00 -16.22
CA LYS A 182 -11.97 13.98 -15.13
C LYS A 182 -13.23 13.95 -14.28
N VAL A 183 -13.08 14.20 -12.99
CA VAL A 183 -14.21 14.29 -12.06
C VAL A 183 -15.24 15.31 -12.54
N SER A 184 -14.78 16.44 -13.10
CA SER A 184 -15.61 17.50 -13.69
C SER A 184 -16.39 17.09 -14.95
N ASP A 185 -16.12 15.92 -15.53
CA ASP A 185 -16.91 15.38 -16.65
C ASP A 185 -18.26 14.84 -16.15
N ALA A 186 -18.41 14.60 -14.84
CA ALA A 186 -19.70 14.33 -14.21
C ALA A 186 -20.45 15.63 -13.86
N PRO A 187 -21.80 15.59 -13.76
CA PRO A 187 -22.59 16.76 -13.35
C PRO A 187 -22.20 17.26 -11.95
N GLU A 188 -22.05 18.58 -11.78
CA GLU A 188 -21.63 19.21 -10.52
C GLU A 188 -22.46 18.75 -9.31
N ARG A 189 -23.79 18.83 -9.42
CA ARG A 189 -24.71 18.37 -8.37
C ARG A 189 -24.52 16.88 -8.01
N TYR A 190 -24.15 16.05 -8.98
CA TYR A 190 -23.89 14.62 -8.74
C TYR A 190 -22.57 14.43 -7.97
N ILE A 191 -21.53 15.22 -8.29
CA ILE A 191 -20.26 15.24 -7.56
C ILE A 191 -20.49 15.67 -6.10
N GLU A 192 -21.24 16.75 -5.88
CA GLU A 192 -21.56 17.24 -4.53
C GLU A 192 -22.27 16.18 -3.68
N LEU A 193 -23.31 15.56 -4.22
CA LEU A 193 -24.05 14.48 -3.53
C LEU A 193 -23.15 13.26 -3.26
N SER A 194 -22.28 12.90 -4.20
CA SER A 194 -21.32 11.80 -4.02
C SER A 194 -20.32 12.10 -2.90
N LYS A 195 -19.81 13.34 -2.82
CA LYS A 195 -18.93 13.77 -1.71
C LYS A 195 -19.63 13.69 -0.36
N MET A 196 -20.92 14.00 -0.29
CA MET A 196 -21.70 13.85 0.95
C MET A 196 -21.83 12.40 1.41
N ALA A 197 -21.66 11.41 0.53
CA ALA A 197 -21.76 9.99 0.86
C ALA A 197 -20.46 9.38 1.40
N ILE A 198 -19.36 10.15 1.46
CA ILE A 198 -18.04 9.67 1.89
C ILE A 198 -17.47 10.53 3.04
N ILE A 199 -16.46 10.00 3.70
CA ILE A 199 -15.54 10.72 4.59
C ILE A 199 -14.15 10.73 3.98
N GLY A 200 -13.41 11.82 4.19
CA GLY A 200 -11.99 11.91 3.83
C GLY A 200 -11.10 11.38 4.96
N ILE A 201 -9.96 10.80 4.61
CA ILE A 201 -8.98 10.27 5.54
C ILE A 201 -7.60 10.73 5.08
N GLU A 202 -6.90 11.45 5.95
CA GLU A 202 -5.50 11.82 5.79
C GLU A 202 -4.68 11.10 6.85
N ILE A 203 -3.63 10.41 6.45
CA ILE A 203 -2.71 9.73 7.37
C ILE A 203 -1.34 10.34 7.20
N LYS A 204 -0.88 11.07 8.20
CA LYS A 204 0.53 11.45 8.30
C LYS A 204 1.32 10.20 8.69
N ILE A 205 2.19 9.75 7.80
CA ILE A 205 2.97 8.52 8.04
C ILE A 205 4.06 8.84 9.06
N ASP A 206 4.04 8.11 10.17
CA ASP A 206 5.03 8.22 11.25
C ASP A 206 6.06 7.08 11.17
N ARG A 207 5.69 5.96 10.52
CA ARG A 207 6.57 4.80 10.36
C ARG A 207 6.20 3.95 9.14
N LEU A 208 7.22 3.55 8.37
CA LEU A 208 7.11 2.54 7.31
C LEU A 208 7.84 1.26 7.71
N GLY A 209 7.18 0.12 7.53
CA GLY A 209 7.78 -1.22 7.65
C GLY A 209 7.75 -1.93 6.31
N GLY A 210 8.92 -2.08 5.69
CA GLY A 210 9.05 -2.71 4.37
C GLY A 210 9.60 -4.11 4.40
N LYS A 211 9.01 -5.02 3.62
CA LYS A 211 9.53 -6.37 3.45
C LYS A 211 9.53 -6.79 2.00
N PHE A 212 10.70 -7.21 1.53
CA PHE A 212 10.87 -7.91 0.27
C PHE A 212 11.49 -9.25 0.61
N LYS A 213 10.71 -10.32 0.53
CA LYS A 213 11.22 -11.68 0.72
C LYS A 213 11.21 -12.35 -0.65
N MET A 214 12.39 -12.41 -1.26
CA MET A 214 12.64 -12.89 -2.62
C MET A 214 13.84 -13.83 -2.63
N SER A 215 13.86 -14.79 -1.69
CA SER A 215 14.90 -15.82 -1.55
C SER A 215 16.33 -15.31 -1.40
N GLN A 216 16.54 -14.03 -1.08
CA GLN A 216 17.88 -13.46 -0.99
C GLN A 216 18.70 -14.03 0.17
N GLU A 217 18.10 -14.72 1.14
CA GLU A 217 18.84 -15.42 2.20
C GLU A 217 19.59 -16.66 1.71
N LEU A 218 19.21 -17.23 0.57
CA LEU A 218 19.81 -18.43 0.00
C LEU A 218 21.24 -18.17 -0.52
N GLY A 219 21.98 -19.27 -0.71
CA GLY A 219 23.22 -19.28 -1.49
C GLY A 219 22.96 -19.00 -2.97
N GLU A 220 24.02 -18.74 -3.72
CA GLU A 220 23.90 -18.33 -5.13
C GLU A 220 23.25 -19.40 -6.00
N GLY A 221 23.68 -20.67 -5.93
CA GLY A 221 23.13 -21.71 -6.80
C GLY A 221 21.69 -22.08 -6.44
N ASP A 222 21.31 -22.10 -5.15
CA ASP A 222 19.90 -22.26 -4.77
C ASP A 222 19.02 -21.09 -5.27
N ARG A 223 19.55 -19.86 -5.23
CA ARG A 223 18.84 -18.69 -5.75
C ARG A 223 18.70 -18.76 -7.28
N GLU A 224 19.74 -19.18 -8.00
CA GLU A 224 19.65 -19.45 -9.44
C GLU A 224 18.61 -20.53 -9.76
N GLY A 225 18.57 -21.59 -8.95
CA GLY A 225 17.58 -22.65 -9.08
C GLY A 225 16.15 -22.13 -8.92
N VAL A 226 15.92 -21.21 -7.98
CA VAL A 226 14.64 -20.49 -7.84
C VAL A 226 14.30 -19.67 -9.09
N ILE A 227 15.25 -18.89 -9.61
CA ILE A 227 15.05 -18.08 -10.83
C ILE A 227 14.68 -18.97 -12.02
N LYS A 228 15.47 -20.02 -12.28
CA LYS A 228 15.24 -20.98 -13.37
C LYS A 228 13.92 -21.72 -13.21
N GLY A 229 13.60 -22.14 -11.99
CA GLY A 229 12.35 -22.83 -11.67
C GLY A 229 11.12 -21.98 -11.95
N PHE A 230 11.15 -20.68 -11.63
CA PHE A 230 10.07 -19.77 -11.93
C PHE A 230 9.94 -19.41 -13.42
N LYS A 231 11.06 -19.14 -14.12
CA LYS A 231 11.06 -18.93 -15.58
C LYS A 231 10.50 -20.14 -16.34
N ALA A 232 10.80 -21.35 -15.87
CA ALA A 232 10.31 -22.60 -16.48
C ALA A 232 8.78 -22.80 -16.33
N LEU A 233 8.09 -22.03 -15.50
CA LEU A 233 6.62 -22.07 -15.45
C LEU A 233 5.99 -21.44 -16.70
N GLY A 234 6.71 -20.57 -17.42
CA GLY A 234 6.20 -19.91 -18.62
C GLY A 234 4.97 -19.04 -18.38
N THR A 235 4.89 -18.39 -17.21
CA THR A 235 3.80 -17.48 -16.84
C THR A 235 4.34 -16.10 -16.49
N ASP A 236 3.58 -15.05 -16.78
CA ASP A 236 3.96 -13.67 -16.46
C ASP A 236 4.26 -13.49 -14.97
N LEU A 237 3.48 -14.14 -14.09
CA LEU A 237 3.72 -14.13 -12.65
C LEU A 237 5.04 -14.84 -12.28
N GLY A 238 5.33 -15.99 -12.89
CA GLY A 238 6.59 -16.69 -12.71
C GLY A 238 7.78 -15.83 -13.15
N ASP A 239 7.67 -15.19 -14.32
CA ASP A 239 8.69 -14.30 -14.84
C ASP A 239 8.93 -13.11 -13.91
N GLY A 240 7.88 -12.46 -13.42
CA GLY A 240 7.97 -11.36 -12.46
C GLY A 240 8.61 -11.77 -11.13
N ILE A 241 8.31 -12.96 -10.60
CA ILE A 241 8.97 -13.47 -9.39
C ILE A 241 10.45 -13.74 -9.66
N ALA A 242 10.79 -14.35 -10.78
CA ALA A 242 12.18 -14.64 -11.14
C ALA A 242 13.01 -13.35 -11.25
N ASP A 243 12.46 -12.31 -11.86
CA ASP A 243 13.14 -11.02 -12.02
C ASP A 243 13.35 -10.32 -10.67
N LEU A 244 12.34 -10.33 -9.78
CA LEU A 244 12.48 -9.80 -8.42
C LEU A 244 13.48 -10.57 -7.56
N VAL A 245 13.53 -11.91 -7.68
CA VAL A 245 14.54 -12.74 -6.99
C VAL A 245 15.95 -12.38 -7.47
N LYS A 246 16.13 -12.18 -8.78
CA LYS A 246 17.39 -11.75 -9.37
C LYS A 246 17.80 -10.36 -8.85
N GLU A 247 16.93 -9.36 -9.00
CA GLU A 247 17.17 -7.97 -8.57
C GLU A 247 17.57 -7.90 -7.08
N ARG A 248 16.78 -8.54 -6.21
CA ARG A 248 17.05 -8.54 -4.76
C ARG A 248 18.31 -9.31 -4.41
N GLY A 249 18.63 -10.32 -5.19
CA GLY A 249 19.89 -11.04 -5.09
C GLY A 249 21.12 -10.18 -5.40
N GLU A 250 21.04 -9.36 -6.45
CA GLU A 250 22.10 -8.44 -6.87
C GLU A 250 22.27 -7.28 -5.88
N LEU A 251 21.17 -6.70 -5.39
CA LEU A 251 21.21 -5.66 -4.35
C LEU A 251 21.91 -6.16 -3.06
N LYS A 252 21.59 -7.39 -2.62
CA LYS A 252 22.29 -8.01 -1.47
C LYS A 252 23.78 -8.18 -1.73
N ALA A 253 24.19 -8.55 -2.95
CA ALA A 253 25.59 -8.72 -3.28
C ALA A 253 26.35 -7.39 -3.25
N LYS A 254 25.75 -6.32 -3.78
CA LYS A 254 26.31 -4.95 -3.74
C LYS A 254 26.47 -4.43 -2.31
N ALA A 255 25.52 -4.68 -1.42
CA ALA A 255 25.58 -4.23 -0.02
C ALA A 255 26.67 -4.95 0.83
N LYS A 256 27.32 -5.99 0.29
CA LYS A 256 28.42 -6.70 0.95
C LYS A 256 29.82 -6.25 0.48
N GLN A 257 29.90 -5.49 -0.60
CA GLN A 257 31.14 -4.90 -1.13
C GLN A 257 31.41 -3.57 -0.43
#